data_AF-A0AB38BMV7-F1
#
_entry.id   AF-A0AB38BMV7-F1
#
_cell.length_a   1.000
_cell.length_b   1.000
_cell.length_c   1.000
_cell.angle_alpha   90.00
_cell.angle_beta   90.00
_cell.angle_gamma   90.00
#
_symmetry.space_group_name_H-M   'P 1'
#
loop_
_entity.id
_entity.type
_entity.pdbx_description
1 polymer ?
#
loop_
_entity_poly.entity_id
_entity_poly.type
_entity_poly.pdbx_seq_one_letter_code
_entity_poly.pdbx_strand_id
1 'polypeptide(L)'
;MEDDYDGWLVSRPTLVQDRNHPNHWRNRAADLKASAGALWHSMGAQDSTIATELGYAPGYRMSVACWPVYHMLCGLSLELIMKAVLAQRGLTPADFKGHKFANLHQQLRLPLSKDKRKLLQFYEDSLVWAGRYPTPLDATDEKLLKHYELASEVLTKPVELSQSGVLRFKVSSGATDWEHFVKLWDNYALLFNEALGYRVDTPNP
;
A
#
# COMPACT_ATOMS: atom_id res chain seq x y z
N MET A 1 -5.39 39.82 27.40
CA MET A 1 -4.76 39.06 26.31
C MET A 1 -4.31 37.66 26.75
N GLU A 2 -4.44 37.30 28.04
CA GLU A 2 -4.23 35.93 28.56
C GLU A 2 -5.47 35.03 28.41
N ASP A 3 -6.69 35.56 28.50
CA ASP A 3 -7.95 34.78 28.42
C ASP A 3 -8.14 33.98 27.12
N ASP A 4 -7.54 34.42 26.00
CA ASP A 4 -7.66 33.75 24.70
C ASP A 4 -6.71 32.55 24.59
N TYR A 5 -5.58 32.59 25.29
CA TYR A 5 -4.57 31.53 25.25
C TYR A 5 -5.02 30.30 26.05
N ASP A 6 -5.59 30.51 27.23
CA ASP A 6 -6.14 29.42 28.05
C ASP A 6 -7.39 28.80 27.41
N GLY A 7 -8.23 29.62 26.77
CA GLY A 7 -9.34 29.14 25.94
C GLY A 7 -8.86 28.25 24.79
N TRP A 8 -7.83 28.69 24.06
CA TRP A 8 -7.21 27.91 22.97
C TRP A 8 -6.54 26.61 23.46
N LEU A 9 -5.88 26.63 24.62
CA LEU A 9 -5.26 25.45 25.22
C LEU A 9 -6.27 24.35 25.59
N VAL A 10 -7.50 24.74 25.96
CA VAL A 10 -8.60 23.81 26.30
C VAL A 10 -9.33 23.33 25.06
N SER A 11 -9.43 24.16 24.01
CA SER A 11 -10.14 23.82 22.77
C SER A 11 -9.26 23.12 21.72
N ARG A 12 -7.93 23.16 21.86
CA ARG A 12 -7.04 22.52 20.88
C ARG A 12 -7.21 21.00 20.88
N PRO A 13 -7.13 20.36 19.71
CA PRO A 13 -7.05 18.90 19.64
C PRO A 13 -5.87 18.39 20.48
N THR A 14 -6.08 17.29 21.20
CA THR A 14 -4.97 16.53 21.79
C THR A 14 -3.99 16.08 20.70
N LEU A 15 -2.73 15.82 21.05
CA LEU A 15 -1.73 15.31 20.08
C LEU A 15 -2.20 14.03 19.37
N VAL A 16 -3.04 13.22 20.03
CA VAL A 16 -3.62 12.01 19.44
C VAL A 16 -4.74 12.34 18.44
N GLN A 17 -5.59 13.32 18.76
CA GLN A 17 -6.61 13.82 17.83
C GLN A 17 -5.97 14.50 16.61
N ASP A 18 -4.90 15.27 16.83
CA ASP A 18 -4.13 15.90 15.77
C ASP A 18 -3.52 14.83 14.85
N ARG A 19 -2.84 13.81 15.41
CA ARG A 19 -2.34 12.65 14.61
C ARG A 19 -3.41 11.87 13.86
N ASN A 20 -4.68 11.95 14.28
CA ASN A 20 -5.80 11.30 13.60
C ASN A 20 -6.38 12.17 12.46
N HIS A 21 -5.90 13.40 12.26
CA HIS A 21 -6.35 14.26 11.17
C HIS A 21 -6.10 13.59 9.80
N PRO A 22 -7.05 13.64 8.84
CA PRO A 22 -6.94 12.94 7.56
C PRO A 22 -5.65 13.24 6.78
N ASN A 23 -5.12 14.47 6.89
CA ASN A 23 -3.86 14.86 6.26
C ASN A 23 -2.65 14.08 6.80
N HIS A 24 -2.59 13.70 8.07
CA HIS A 24 -1.48 12.89 8.56
C HIS A 24 -1.47 11.49 7.96
N TRP A 25 -2.65 10.87 7.84
CA TRP A 25 -2.79 9.58 7.16
C TRP A 25 -2.34 9.67 5.71
N ARG A 26 -2.79 10.72 4.99
CA ARG A 26 -2.39 10.96 3.60
C ARG A 26 -0.89 11.21 3.45
N ASN A 27 -0.31 12.09 4.27
CA ASN A 27 1.12 12.40 4.20
C ASN A 27 1.95 11.16 4.48
N ARG A 28 1.57 10.37 5.50
CA ARG A 28 2.26 9.12 5.80
C ARG A 28 2.12 8.09 4.67
N ALA A 29 0.95 8.02 4.02
CA ALA A 29 0.75 7.19 2.83
C ALA A 29 1.69 7.62 1.68
N ALA A 30 1.85 8.92 1.47
CA ALA A 30 2.72 9.49 0.46
C ALA A 30 4.21 9.22 0.75
N ASP A 31 4.65 9.33 2.02
CA ASP A 31 6.02 8.98 2.42
C ASP A 31 6.34 7.52 2.08
N LEU A 32 5.41 6.60 2.38
CA LEU A 32 5.56 5.17 2.08
C LEU A 32 5.58 4.90 0.57
N LYS A 33 4.76 5.63 -0.21
CA LYS A 33 4.79 5.60 -1.68
C LYS A 33 6.16 6.02 -2.19
N ALA A 34 6.72 7.12 -1.66
CA ALA A 34 8.03 7.62 -2.05
C ALA A 34 9.14 6.60 -1.74
N SER A 35 9.12 5.99 -0.55
CA SER A 35 10.06 4.93 -0.18
C SER A 35 9.94 3.69 -1.06
N ALA A 36 8.72 3.27 -1.42
CA ALA A 36 8.51 2.19 -2.38
C ALA A 36 9.09 2.55 -3.76
N GLY A 37 8.94 3.80 -4.21
CA GLY A 37 9.54 4.29 -5.44
C GLY A 37 11.07 4.25 -5.43
N ALA A 38 11.69 4.62 -4.31
CA ALA A 38 13.14 4.51 -4.15
C ALA A 38 13.61 3.05 -4.31
N LEU A 39 12.90 2.08 -3.71
CA LEU A 39 13.20 0.66 -3.90
C LEU A 39 13.02 0.22 -5.35
N TRP A 40 11.91 0.60 -5.99
CA TRP A 40 11.67 0.31 -7.41
C TRP A 40 12.83 0.77 -8.30
N HIS A 41 13.26 2.03 -8.13
CA HIS A 41 14.39 2.56 -8.90
C HIS A 41 15.70 1.85 -8.58
N SER A 42 15.92 1.44 -7.33
CA SER A 42 17.11 0.65 -6.95
C SER A 42 17.15 -0.75 -7.60
N MET A 43 16.00 -1.30 -7.95
CA MET A 43 15.88 -2.59 -8.67
C MET A 43 16.11 -2.45 -10.19
N GLY A 44 16.34 -1.22 -10.69
CA GLY A 44 16.48 -0.91 -12.11
C GLY A 44 17.90 -1.10 -12.66
N ALA A 45 18.26 -0.28 -13.65
CA ALA A 45 19.52 -0.41 -14.39
C ALA A 45 20.79 -0.27 -13.51
N GLN A 46 20.70 0.43 -12.38
CA GLN A 46 21.82 0.70 -11.46
C GLN A 46 21.92 -0.33 -10.32
N ASP A 47 21.10 -1.38 -10.32
CA ASP A 47 21.03 -2.43 -9.30
C ASP A 47 22.41 -2.88 -8.77
N SER A 48 23.33 -3.32 -9.65
CA SER A 48 24.64 -3.81 -9.22
C SER A 48 25.54 -2.73 -8.62
N THR A 49 25.44 -1.49 -9.11
CA THR A 49 26.19 -0.35 -8.59
C THR A 49 25.70 -0.01 -7.18
N ILE A 50 24.39 0.09 -7.01
CA ILE A 50 23.76 0.35 -5.70
C ILE A 50 24.11 -0.75 -4.71
N ALA A 51 24.06 -2.03 -5.11
CA ALA A 51 24.45 -3.13 -4.25
C ALA A 51 25.91 -3.01 -3.78
N THR A 52 26.81 -2.57 -4.66
CA THR A 52 28.23 -2.36 -4.33
C THR A 52 28.41 -1.19 -3.37
N GLU A 53 27.72 -0.06 -3.61
CA GLU A 53 27.77 1.13 -2.74
C GLU A 53 27.22 0.83 -1.34
N LEU A 54 26.24 -0.06 -1.21
CA LEU A 54 25.71 -0.54 0.06
C LEU A 54 26.62 -1.60 0.74
N GLY A 55 27.73 -1.99 0.12
CA GLY A 55 28.71 -2.91 0.70
C GLY A 55 28.38 -4.40 0.54
N TYR A 56 27.48 -4.76 -0.37
CA TYR A 56 27.18 -6.17 -0.65
C TYR A 56 28.27 -6.82 -1.54
N ALA A 57 28.38 -8.15 -1.44
CA ALA A 57 29.33 -8.94 -2.22
C ALA A 57 29.01 -8.91 -3.73
N PRO A 58 30.01 -9.11 -4.60
CA PRO A 58 29.79 -9.24 -6.04
C PRO A 58 28.72 -10.29 -6.37
N GLY A 59 27.79 -9.93 -7.25
CA GLY A 59 26.66 -10.79 -7.63
C GLY A 59 25.38 -10.58 -6.80
N TYR A 60 25.42 -9.79 -5.73
CA TYR A 60 24.19 -9.36 -5.05
C TYR A 60 23.34 -8.48 -5.97
N ARG A 61 22.02 -8.72 -5.99
CA ARG A 61 21.07 -8.02 -6.86
C ARG A 61 19.91 -7.45 -6.03
N MET A 62 19.84 -6.13 -5.97
CA MET A 62 18.68 -5.36 -5.52
C MET A 62 17.39 -5.81 -6.23
N SER A 63 17.45 -6.08 -7.54
CA SER A 63 16.30 -6.57 -8.33
C SER A 63 15.74 -7.92 -7.89
N VAL A 64 16.45 -8.64 -7.02
CA VAL A 64 15.98 -9.88 -6.38
C VAL A 64 15.61 -9.60 -4.92
N ALA A 65 16.45 -8.87 -4.19
CA ALA A 65 16.33 -8.69 -2.76
C ALA A 65 15.22 -7.72 -2.32
N CYS A 66 14.92 -6.70 -3.11
CA CYS A 66 14.07 -5.58 -2.65
C CYS A 66 12.57 -5.82 -2.83
N TRP A 67 12.15 -6.82 -3.62
CA TRP A 67 10.73 -7.08 -3.90
C TRP A 67 9.84 -7.23 -2.65
N PRO A 68 10.20 -8.03 -1.63
CA PRO A 68 9.34 -8.20 -0.46
C PRO A 68 9.08 -6.87 0.27
N VAL A 69 10.13 -6.06 0.46
CA VAL A 69 10.03 -4.76 1.13
C VAL A 69 9.29 -3.75 0.26
N TYR A 70 9.52 -3.76 -1.06
CA TYR A 70 8.78 -2.95 -2.02
C TYR A 70 7.27 -3.22 -1.91
N HIS A 71 6.84 -4.48 -2.01
CA HIS A 71 5.43 -4.85 -1.93
C HIS A 71 4.83 -4.55 -0.55
N MET A 72 5.59 -4.72 0.53
CA MET A 72 5.16 -4.30 1.87
C MET A 72 4.90 -2.78 1.92
N LEU A 73 5.83 -1.96 1.44
CA LEU A 73 5.67 -0.50 1.46
C LEU A 73 4.50 -0.05 0.58
N CYS A 74 4.31 -0.68 -0.57
CA CYS A 74 3.13 -0.50 -1.41
C CYS A 74 1.84 -0.82 -0.65
N GLY A 75 1.80 -1.96 0.06
CA GLY A 75 0.66 -2.33 0.89
C GLY A 75 0.36 -1.32 1.99
N LEU A 76 1.38 -0.93 2.77
CA LEU A 76 1.18 0.05 3.85
C LEU A 76 0.70 1.39 3.29
N SER A 77 1.27 1.82 2.17
CA SER A 77 0.85 3.05 1.49
C SER A 77 -0.61 2.99 1.05
N LEU A 78 -1.06 1.87 0.46
CA LEU A 78 -2.46 1.66 0.07
C LEU A 78 -3.42 1.65 1.27
N GLU A 79 -3.03 0.97 2.35
CA GLU A 79 -3.82 0.93 3.57
C GLU A 79 -4.07 2.35 4.11
N LEU A 80 -3.00 3.14 4.22
CA LEU A 80 -3.08 4.47 4.80
C LEU A 80 -3.82 5.46 3.91
N ILE A 81 -3.68 5.40 2.58
CA ILE A 81 -4.44 6.31 1.70
C ILE A 81 -5.94 5.99 1.73
N MET A 82 -6.32 4.71 1.78
CA MET A 82 -7.73 4.32 1.96
C MET A 82 -8.28 4.83 3.30
N LYS A 83 -7.53 4.66 4.40
CA LYS A 83 -7.90 5.19 5.72
C LYS A 83 -7.98 6.72 5.75
N ALA A 84 -7.09 7.40 5.04
CA ALA A 84 -7.12 8.86 4.92
C ALA A 84 -8.44 9.34 4.31
N VAL A 85 -8.91 8.68 3.24
CA VAL A 85 -10.20 9.00 2.61
C VAL A 85 -11.37 8.73 3.57
N LEU A 86 -11.36 7.61 4.29
CA LEU A 86 -12.41 7.29 5.27
C LEU A 86 -12.45 8.30 6.41
N ALA A 87 -11.29 8.65 6.98
CA ALA A 87 -11.16 9.69 8.00
C ALA A 87 -11.69 11.04 7.49
N GLN A 88 -11.39 11.39 6.24
CA GLN A 88 -11.89 12.64 5.64
C GLN A 88 -13.41 12.64 5.45
N ARG A 89 -14.00 11.49 5.18
CA ARG A 89 -15.45 11.27 5.14
C ARG A 89 -16.11 11.26 6.53
N GLY A 90 -15.36 11.55 7.59
CA GLY A 90 -15.86 11.68 8.96
C GLY A 90 -15.90 10.37 9.74
N LEU A 91 -15.33 9.29 9.22
CA LEU A 91 -15.20 8.04 9.98
C LEU A 91 -14.06 8.17 10.99
N THR A 92 -14.22 7.50 12.13
CA THR A 92 -13.21 7.44 13.18
C THR A 92 -12.32 6.20 13.00
N PRO A 93 -11.11 6.18 13.59
CA PRO A 93 -10.25 4.99 13.57
C PRO A 93 -10.90 3.70 14.08
N ALA A 94 -11.96 3.80 14.89
CA ALA A 94 -12.72 2.64 15.33
C ALA A 94 -13.53 2.00 14.17
N ASP A 95 -14.03 2.81 13.24
CA ASP A 95 -14.88 2.38 12.13
C ASP A 95 -14.10 1.63 11.03
N PHE A 96 -12.83 1.98 10.87
CA PHE A 96 -11.91 1.35 9.91
C PHE A 96 -10.76 0.61 10.60
N LYS A 97 -11.01 0.12 11.81
CA LYS A 97 -10.04 -0.67 12.58
C LYS A 97 -9.72 -1.98 11.87
N GLY A 98 -8.43 -2.27 11.73
CA GLY A 98 -7.90 -3.47 11.06
C GLY A 98 -7.15 -3.17 9.77
N HIS A 99 -6.65 -4.23 9.14
CA HIS A 99 -5.77 -4.18 7.95
C HIS A 99 -6.40 -4.80 6.71
N LYS A 100 -7.68 -5.20 6.76
CA LYS A 100 -8.33 -5.90 5.64
C LYS A 100 -8.67 -4.94 4.51
N PHE A 101 -7.96 -5.04 3.39
CA PHE A 101 -8.10 -4.11 2.26
C PHE A 101 -9.48 -4.23 1.61
N ALA A 102 -10.04 -5.43 1.54
CA ALA A 102 -11.39 -5.64 1.03
C ALA A 102 -12.45 -4.86 1.81
N ASN A 103 -12.31 -4.79 3.14
CA ASN A 103 -13.24 -4.06 4.00
C ASN A 103 -13.09 -2.55 3.81
N LEU A 104 -11.86 -2.03 3.80
CA LEU A 104 -11.58 -0.62 3.54
C LEU A 104 -12.14 -0.21 2.17
N HIS A 105 -11.89 -1.01 1.13
CA HIS A 105 -12.37 -0.77 -0.23
C HIS A 105 -13.89 -0.76 -0.32
N GLN A 106 -14.57 -1.66 0.39
CA GLN A 106 -16.03 -1.69 0.46
C GLN A 106 -16.59 -0.44 1.17
N GLN A 107 -15.97 0.01 2.26
CA GLN A 107 -16.37 1.24 2.96
C GLN A 107 -16.19 2.48 2.07
N LEU A 108 -15.25 2.45 1.13
CA LEU A 108 -15.09 3.50 0.12
C LEU A 108 -16.20 3.52 -0.95
N ARG A 109 -17.07 2.50 -0.97
CA ARG A 109 -18.19 2.32 -1.93
C ARG A 109 -17.74 2.26 -3.38
N LEU A 110 -16.57 1.67 -3.62
CA LEU A 110 -16.01 1.48 -4.96
C LEU A 110 -16.32 0.08 -5.48
N PRO A 111 -16.54 -0.09 -6.80
CA PRO A 111 -16.63 -1.42 -7.40
C PRO A 111 -15.32 -2.19 -7.18
N LEU A 112 -15.43 -3.50 -6.96
CA LEU A 112 -14.29 -4.38 -6.72
C LEU A 112 -14.32 -5.57 -7.68
N SER A 113 -13.56 -5.47 -8.77
CA SER A 113 -13.36 -6.58 -9.71
C SER A 113 -12.59 -7.74 -9.05
N LYS A 114 -12.69 -8.93 -9.63
CA LYS A 114 -11.97 -10.13 -9.15
C LYS A 114 -10.46 -9.89 -9.13
N ASP A 115 -9.92 -9.31 -10.19
CA ASP A 115 -8.47 -9.07 -10.31
C ASP A 115 -7.99 -8.01 -9.34
N LYS A 116 -8.75 -6.92 -9.15
CA LYS A 116 -8.45 -5.90 -8.15
C LYS A 116 -8.50 -6.48 -6.74
N ARG A 117 -9.46 -7.38 -6.45
CA ARG A 117 -9.53 -8.09 -5.16
C ARG A 117 -8.28 -8.93 -4.92
N LYS A 118 -7.83 -9.71 -5.90
CA LYS A 118 -6.60 -10.51 -5.79
C LYS A 118 -5.37 -9.64 -5.55
N LEU A 119 -5.24 -8.54 -6.30
CA LEU A 119 -4.14 -7.59 -6.13
C LEU A 119 -4.14 -6.94 -4.74
N LEU A 120 -5.30 -6.51 -4.23
CA LEU A 120 -5.41 -5.97 -2.87
C LEU A 120 -5.09 -7.03 -1.81
N GLN A 121 -5.54 -8.28 -1.99
CA GLN A 121 -5.19 -9.38 -1.08
C GLN A 121 -3.69 -9.64 -1.09
N PHE A 122 -3.04 -9.58 -2.25
CA PHE A 122 -1.59 -9.76 -2.35
C PHE A 122 -0.81 -8.69 -1.58
N TYR A 123 -1.21 -7.42 -1.69
CA TYR A 123 -0.59 -6.35 -0.92
C TYR A 123 -0.85 -6.47 0.59
N GLU A 124 -2.05 -6.91 0.99
CA GLU A 124 -2.39 -7.22 2.38
C GLU A 124 -1.50 -8.36 2.92
N ASP A 125 -1.38 -9.45 2.17
CA ASP A 125 -0.52 -10.59 2.51
C ASP A 125 0.95 -10.18 2.62
N SER A 126 1.41 -9.27 1.75
CA SER A 126 2.79 -8.75 1.81
C SER A 126 3.09 -8.05 3.14
N LEU A 127 2.09 -7.49 3.83
CA LEU A 127 2.29 -6.92 5.17
C LEU A 127 2.56 -8.00 6.23
N VAL A 128 1.99 -9.17 6.05
CA VAL A 128 2.11 -10.32 6.97
C VAL A 128 3.42 -11.05 6.71
N TRP A 129 3.70 -11.35 5.44
CA TRP A 129 4.82 -12.22 5.05
C TRP A 129 6.13 -11.49 4.83
N ALA A 130 6.12 -10.19 4.48
CA ALA A 130 7.35 -9.42 4.27
C ALA A 130 7.67 -8.42 5.40
N GLY A 131 6.74 -8.17 6.33
CA GLY A 131 6.78 -6.94 7.11
C GLY A 131 7.20 -6.96 8.57
N ARG A 132 7.27 -8.12 9.25
CA ARG A 132 7.61 -8.12 10.70
C ARG A 132 8.57 -9.21 11.15
N TYR A 133 8.49 -10.40 10.56
CA TYR A 133 9.34 -11.55 10.91
C TYR A 133 9.59 -12.38 9.66
N PRO A 134 10.68 -13.17 9.60
CA PRO A 134 10.89 -14.13 8.51
C PRO A 134 9.72 -15.11 8.35
N THR A 135 9.00 -15.37 9.45
CA THR A 135 7.80 -16.21 9.49
C THR A 135 6.78 -15.58 10.47
N PRO A 136 5.49 -15.45 10.09
CA PRO A 136 4.42 -15.01 10.99
C PRO A 136 4.27 -15.89 12.24
N LEU A 137 3.80 -15.31 13.35
CA LEU A 137 3.63 -16.03 14.63
C LEU A 137 2.65 -17.21 14.58
N ASP A 138 1.67 -17.16 13.67
CA ASP A 138 0.62 -18.16 13.48
C ASP A 138 0.71 -18.83 12.10
N ALA A 139 1.92 -18.92 11.54
CA ALA A 139 2.14 -19.52 10.23
C ALA A 139 1.84 -21.03 10.21
N THR A 140 1.16 -21.47 9.16
CA THR A 140 0.96 -22.89 8.84
C THR A 140 1.33 -23.11 7.37
N ASP A 141 1.68 -24.35 7.02
CA ASP A 141 2.01 -24.71 5.62
C ASP A 141 0.88 -24.34 4.66
N GLU A 142 -0.37 -24.55 5.09
CA GLU A 142 -1.56 -24.18 4.30
C GLU A 142 -1.62 -22.67 4.01
N LYS A 143 -1.33 -21.82 5.02
CA LYS A 143 -1.31 -20.36 4.83
C LYS A 143 -0.17 -19.93 3.91
N LEU A 144 1.00 -20.55 4.04
CA LEU A 144 2.16 -20.25 3.21
C LEU A 144 1.94 -20.68 1.75
N LEU A 145 1.39 -21.88 1.53
CA LEU A 145 1.04 -22.37 0.19
C LEU A 145 0.00 -21.45 -0.47
N LYS A 146 -1.05 -21.06 0.26
CA LYS A 146 -2.05 -20.09 -0.23
C LYS A 146 -1.43 -18.75 -0.62
N HIS A 147 -0.48 -18.26 0.18
CA HIS A 147 0.25 -17.04 -0.16
C HIS A 147 1.07 -17.20 -1.45
N TYR A 148 1.81 -18.29 -1.61
CA TYR A 148 2.57 -18.56 -2.82
C TYR A 148 1.71 -18.76 -4.06
N GLU A 149 0.55 -19.40 -3.93
CA GLU A 149 -0.44 -19.52 -4.99
C GLU A 149 -0.93 -18.14 -5.42
N LEU A 150 -1.36 -17.30 -4.48
CA LEU A 150 -1.81 -15.94 -4.74
C LEU A 150 -0.70 -15.09 -5.37
N ALA A 151 0.51 -15.14 -4.83
CA ALA A 151 1.67 -14.44 -5.38
C ALA A 151 1.95 -14.90 -6.82
N SER A 152 1.88 -16.20 -7.09
CA SER A 152 2.04 -16.72 -8.46
C SER A 152 0.94 -16.20 -9.39
N GLU A 153 -0.32 -16.20 -8.98
CA GLU A 153 -1.43 -15.69 -9.78
C GLU A 153 -1.34 -14.19 -10.07
N VAL A 154 -0.86 -13.39 -9.11
CA VAL A 154 -0.75 -11.94 -9.24
C VAL A 154 0.51 -11.54 -9.99
N LEU A 155 1.66 -12.13 -9.67
CA LEU A 155 2.96 -11.73 -10.20
C LEU A 155 3.28 -12.38 -11.54
N THR A 156 2.55 -13.43 -11.95
CA THR A 156 2.84 -14.13 -13.20
C THR A 156 1.61 -14.33 -14.07
N LYS A 157 1.83 -14.44 -15.38
CA LYS A 157 0.82 -14.80 -16.38
C LYS A 157 1.32 -15.93 -17.27
N PRO A 158 0.43 -16.82 -17.74
CA PRO A 158 0.84 -17.90 -18.64
C PRO A 158 1.26 -17.35 -20.01
N VAL A 159 2.25 -17.99 -20.63
CA VAL A 159 2.64 -17.76 -22.03
C VAL A 159 2.76 -19.10 -22.73
N GLU A 160 2.12 -19.20 -23.89
CA GLU A 160 2.27 -20.35 -24.79
C GLU A 160 3.50 -20.14 -25.66
N LEU A 161 4.47 -21.04 -25.55
CA LEU A 161 5.64 -21.07 -26.42
C LEU A 161 5.44 -22.15 -27.48
N SER A 162 4.92 -21.74 -28.64
CA SER A 162 4.87 -22.47 -29.92
C SER A 162 4.03 -23.75 -30.01
N GLN A 163 3.64 -24.08 -31.25
CA GLN A 163 2.49 -24.90 -31.68
C GLN A 163 2.47 -26.40 -31.33
N SER A 164 3.27 -26.92 -30.39
CA SER A 164 3.30 -28.39 -30.13
C SER A 164 3.68 -28.84 -28.71
N GLY A 165 3.67 -27.97 -27.69
CA GLY A 165 4.19 -28.31 -26.36
C GLY A 165 3.15 -28.37 -25.23
N VAL A 166 3.16 -29.45 -24.44
CA VAL A 166 2.42 -29.65 -23.17
C VAL A 166 2.93 -28.72 -22.04
N LEU A 167 4.05 -28.03 -22.24
CA LEU A 167 4.70 -27.19 -21.24
C LEU A 167 4.11 -25.77 -21.21
N ARG A 168 3.53 -25.39 -20.07
CA ARG A 168 3.03 -24.04 -19.80
C ARG A 168 4.08 -23.23 -19.04
N PHE A 169 4.58 -22.15 -19.63
CA PHE A 169 5.50 -21.24 -18.97
C PHE A 169 4.76 -20.07 -18.33
N LYS A 170 5.36 -19.48 -17.30
CA LYS A 170 4.88 -18.29 -16.62
C LYS A 170 5.91 -17.17 -16.79
N VAL A 171 5.45 -15.97 -17.14
CA VAL A 171 6.26 -14.75 -17.22
C VAL A 171 5.72 -13.72 -16.24
N SER A 172 6.48 -12.66 -15.94
CA SER A 172 5.98 -11.55 -15.12
C SER A 172 4.68 -10.98 -15.68
N SER A 173 3.69 -10.78 -14.82
CA SER A 173 2.42 -10.16 -15.18
C SER A 173 2.56 -8.64 -15.35
N GLY A 174 3.52 -8.02 -14.65
CA GLY A 174 3.66 -6.57 -14.49
C GLY A 174 2.62 -5.94 -13.55
N ALA A 175 1.75 -6.73 -12.91
CA ALA A 175 0.61 -6.22 -12.14
C ALA A 175 1.00 -5.41 -10.89
N THR A 176 2.24 -5.56 -10.43
CA THR A 176 2.79 -4.83 -9.27
C THR A 176 3.91 -3.87 -9.66
N ASP A 177 4.13 -3.68 -10.96
CA ASP A 177 5.09 -2.70 -11.47
C ASP A 177 4.70 -1.29 -11.02
N TRP A 178 5.68 -0.42 -10.93
CA TRP A 178 5.52 0.91 -10.36
C TRP A 178 4.38 1.71 -10.96
N GLU A 179 4.22 1.69 -12.28
CA GLU A 179 3.18 2.42 -12.99
C GLU A 179 1.78 1.93 -12.62
N HIS A 180 1.62 0.61 -12.46
CA HIS A 180 0.35 -0.01 -12.06
C HIS A 180 0.04 0.27 -10.59
N PHE A 181 1.05 0.21 -9.72
CA PHE A 181 0.92 0.57 -8.31
C PHE A 181 0.55 2.06 -8.14
N VAL A 182 1.27 2.96 -8.81
CA VAL A 182 1.01 4.42 -8.77
C VAL A 182 -0.40 4.70 -9.23
N LYS A 183 -0.84 4.12 -10.36
CA LYS A 183 -2.21 4.26 -10.85
C LYS A 183 -3.25 3.78 -9.83
N LEU A 184 -3.01 2.64 -9.19
CA LEU A 184 -3.89 2.13 -8.14
C LEU A 184 -3.96 3.08 -6.94
N TRP A 185 -2.82 3.58 -6.48
CA TRP A 185 -2.73 4.51 -5.36
C TRP A 185 -3.43 5.84 -5.69
N ASP A 186 -3.18 6.40 -6.87
CA ASP A 186 -3.75 7.68 -7.31
C ASP A 186 -5.28 7.61 -7.39
N ASN A 187 -5.87 6.47 -7.78
CA ASN A 187 -7.32 6.27 -7.74
C ASN A 187 -7.91 6.47 -6.33
N TYR A 188 -7.19 6.09 -5.26
CA TYR A 188 -7.64 6.34 -3.90
C TYR A 188 -7.34 7.78 -3.45
N ALA A 189 -6.18 8.32 -3.84
CA ALA A 189 -5.79 9.68 -3.49
C ALA A 189 -6.69 10.76 -4.14
N LEU A 190 -7.27 10.48 -5.31
CA LEU A 190 -8.27 11.32 -5.95
C LEU A 190 -9.53 11.48 -5.08
N LEU A 191 -10.02 10.39 -4.48
CA LEU A 191 -11.20 10.42 -3.60
C LEU A 191 -11.01 11.30 -2.36
N PHE A 192 -9.77 11.45 -1.90
CA PHE A 192 -9.42 12.37 -0.81
C PHE A 192 -9.59 13.83 -1.27
N ASN A 193 -9.13 14.15 -2.48
CA ASN A 193 -9.24 15.50 -3.04
C ASN A 193 -10.70 15.86 -3.36
N GLU A 194 -11.49 14.92 -3.89
CA GLU A 194 -12.92 15.13 -4.18
C GLU A 194 -13.72 15.43 -2.90
N ALA A 195 -13.39 14.77 -1.78
CA ALA A 195 -14.03 15.03 -0.50
C ALA A 195 -13.73 16.43 0.07
N LEU A 196 -12.60 17.04 -0.31
CA LEU A 196 -12.28 18.44 0.03
C LEU A 196 -13.09 19.43 -0.81
N GLY A 197 -13.37 19.10 -2.08
CA GLY A 197 -14.14 19.95 -3.00
C GLY A 197 -15.62 20.14 -2.59
N TYR A 198 -16.18 19.23 -1.78
CA TYR A 198 -17.55 19.32 -1.26
C TYR A 198 -17.68 20.13 0.04
N ARG A 199 -16.59 20.62 0.63
CA ARG A 199 -16.62 21.40 1.90
C ARG A 199 -16.67 22.93 1.71
N VAL A 200 -16.86 23.41 0.49
CA VAL A 200 -17.09 24.83 0.20
C VAL A 200 -18.60 25.00 0.01
N ASP A 201 -19.36 25.12 1.11
CA ASP A 201 -20.71 25.74 1.19
C ASP A 201 -21.36 25.38 2.53
N THR A 202 -20.84 25.94 3.62
CA THR A 202 -21.66 26.23 4.80
C THR A 202 -21.27 27.61 5.31
N PRO A 203 -22.13 28.64 5.13
CA PRO A 203 -21.98 29.86 5.91
C PRO A 203 -22.30 29.52 7.36
N ASN A 204 -21.36 29.78 8.27
CA ASN A 204 -21.63 29.64 9.70
C ASN A 204 -22.62 30.76 10.13
N PRO A 205 -23.59 30.46 11.01
CA PRO A 205 -24.48 31.46 11.61
C PRO A 205 -23.75 32.39 12.59
#